data_AF-A0A2V8TRQ0-F1
#
_entry.id   AF-A0A2V8TRQ0-F1
#
_cell.length_a   1.000
_cell.length_b   1.000
_cell.length_c   1.000
_cell.angle_alpha   90.00
_cell.angle_beta   90.00
_cell.angle_gamma   90.00
#
_symmetry.space_group_name_H-M   'P 1'
#
loop_
_entity.id
_entity.type
_entity.pdbx_description
1 polymer ?
#
loop_
_entity_poly.entity_id
_entity_poly.type
_entity_poly.pdbx_seq_one_letter_code
_entity_poly.pdbx_strand_id
1 'polypeptide(L)'
;MNRRTAARLLLVPACVAVAVLAAAGTFPAASDAAGPDAATHAPEMVPHPLGDIPPDDPRMEAYSHGNYVLHVAAFLWTAAILGLIVFSGFGATLQAWVERFTRSPNLKVALYTVLLIFASFVAALPFNVYSGFVRERRYGFANQTFADWMGDQGKALLVAIVLQPIVIVVLYAAIRRMGRRWWMAGSCLAMLFAVFIIAVEPVFIAPLFNTFEPLKDARLRSDILALAGQEGIPANEVYQVDASRQSSHNNA
;
A
#
# COMPACT_ATOMS: atom_id res chain seq x y z
N MET A 1 4.43 -22.83 26.88
CA MET A 1 4.58 -21.45 26.36
C MET A 1 3.34 -20.66 26.77
N ASN A 2 3.48 -19.61 27.58
CA ASN A 2 2.36 -19.03 28.32
C ASN A 2 1.47 -18.14 27.42
N ARG A 3 0.14 -18.22 27.52
CA ARG A 3 -0.85 -17.49 26.67
C ARG A 3 -0.60 -15.97 26.59
N ARG A 4 0.00 -15.38 27.64
CA ARG A 4 0.37 -13.95 27.70
C ARG A 4 1.56 -13.56 26.81
N THR A 5 2.43 -14.52 26.49
CA THR A 5 3.57 -14.32 25.57
C THR A 5 3.13 -14.39 24.11
N ALA A 6 2.14 -15.24 23.81
CA ALA A 6 1.53 -15.32 22.49
C ALA A 6 0.79 -14.01 22.12
N ALA A 7 0.08 -13.39 23.07
CA ALA A 7 -0.58 -12.09 22.87
C ALA A 7 0.41 -10.94 22.58
N ARG A 8 1.61 -10.97 23.16
CA ARG A 8 2.67 -9.96 22.91
C ARG A 8 3.43 -10.20 21.60
N LEU A 9 3.43 -11.43 21.08
CA LEU A 9 4.00 -11.79 19.78
C LEU A 9 3.04 -11.54 18.62
N LEU A 10 1.72 -11.49 18.87
CA LEU A 10 0.71 -11.15 17.87
C LEU A 10 0.62 -9.65 17.56
N LEU A 11 1.15 -8.78 18.42
CA LEU A 11 1.22 -7.33 18.18
C LEU A 11 2.35 -6.92 17.21
N VAL A 12 3.35 -7.77 16.99
CA VAL A 12 4.53 -7.44 16.19
C VAL A 12 4.31 -7.58 14.66
N PRO A 13 3.60 -8.59 14.11
CA PRO A 13 3.29 -8.60 12.69
C PRO A 13 2.23 -7.56 12.30
N ALA A 14 1.43 -7.07 13.25
CA ALA A 14 0.48 -5.99 13.02
C ALA A 14 1.18 -4.65 12.70
N CYS A 15 2.27 -4.31 13.39
CA CYS A 15 2.96 -3.04 13.16
C CYS A 15 3.69 -2.96 11.81
N VAL A 16 4.16 -4.09 11.26
CA VAL A 16 4.82 -4.10 9.94
C VAL A 16 3.81 -4.12 8.79
N ALA A 17 2.65 -4.76 8.97
CA ALA A 17 1.55 -4.68 8.01
C ALA A 17 0.88 -3.29 8.01
N VAL A 18 0.81 -2.62 9.17
CA VAL A 18 0.26 -1.27 9.30
C VAL A 18 1.18 -0.21 8.67
N ALA A 19 2.49 -0.42 8.62
CA ALA A 19 3.41 0.51 7.98
C ALA A 19 3.22 0.60 6.45
N VAL A 20 2.71 -0.46 5.80
CA VAL A 20 2.38 -0.43 4.37
C VAL A 20 0.98 0.15 4.13
N LEU A 21 0.06 0.05 5.11
CA LEU A 21 -1.26 0.68 5.03
C LEU A 21 -1.26 2.18 5.37
N ALA A 22 -0.26 2.67 6.11
CA ALA A 22 -0.17 4.08 6.53
C ALA A 22 0.23 5.05 5.40
N ALA A 23 0.57 4.53 4.21
CA ALA A 23 0.76 5.35 3.00
C ALA A 23 -0.56 5.67 2.28
N ALA A 24 -1.70 5.08 2.68
CA ALA A 24 -3.01 5.53 2.26
C ALA A 24 -3.43 6.69 3.16
N GLY A 25 -3.31 7.91 2.62
CA GLY A 25 -3.51 9.16 3.34
C GLY A 25 -4.76 9.20 4.23
N THR A 26 -4.52 9.34 5.53
CA THR A 26 -5.49 9.94 6.43
C THR A 26 -5.56 11.43 6.08
N PHE A 27 -6.53 11.81 5.24
CA PHE A 27 -6.94 13.20 5.21
C PHE A 27 -7.46 13.56 6.61
N PRO A 28 -6.99 14.65 7.23
CA PRO A 28 -7.64 15.15 8.42
C PRO A 28 -9.08 15.52 8.03
N ALA A 29 -10.05 14.93 8.72
CA ALA A 29 -11.40 15.45 8.71
C ALA A 29 -11.33 16.93 9.08
N ALA A 30 -11.97 17.79 8.28
CA ALA A 30 -12.06 19.21 8.58
C ALA A 30 -12.49 19.38 10.03
N SER A 31 -11.67 20.07 10.83
CA SER A 31 -11.95 20.30 12.23
C SER A 31 -13.25 21.11 12.35
N ASP A 32 -14.22 20.59 13.10
CA ASP A 32 -15.40 21.31 13.59
C ASP A 32 -14.98 22.43 14.55
N ALA A 33 -14.33 23.47 14.02
CA ALA A 33 -14.06 24.73 14.70
C ALA A 33 -15.11 25.75 14.25
N ALA A 34 -16.39 25.40 14.36
CA ALA A 34 -17.49 26.35 14.18
C ALA A 34 -18.12 26.63 15.55
N GLY A 35 -17.79 27.78 16.13
CA GLY A 35 -18.48 28.29 17.32
C GLY A 35 -19.95 28.58 17.03
N PRO A 36 -20.79 28.74 18.07
CA PRO A 36 -22.25 28.88 17.95
C PRO A 36 -22.72 30.09 17.10
N ASP A 37 -21.83 31.01 16.74
CA ASP A 37 -22.12 32.19 15.89
C ASP A 37 -21.96 31.94 14.37
N ALA A 38 -21.40 30.78 13.97
CA ALA A 38 -21.18 30.46 12.55
C ALA A 38 -22.47 30.14 11.76
N ALA A 39 -23.59 29.92 12.45
CA ALA A 39 -24.86 29.56 11.82
C ALA A 39 -25.62 30.75 11.20
N THR A 40 -25.19 31.99 11.45
CA THR A 40 -25.97 33.18 11.07
C THR A 40 -25.44 33.89 9.82
N HIS A 41 -24.26 33.53 9.33
CA HIS A 41 -23.70 34.06 8.08
C HIS A 41 -23.29 32.86 7.22
N ALA A 42 -24.14 32.47 6.28
CA ALA A 42 -23.67 31.61 5.19
C ALA A 42 -22.44 32.30 4.59
N PRO A 43 -21.26 31.64 4.55
CA PRO A 43 -20.07 32.28 4.01
C PRO A 43 -20.39 32.74 2.60
N GLU A 44 -20.16 34.03 2.34
CA GLU A 44 -20.33 34.60 1.02
C GLU A 44 -19.47 33.77 0.05
N MET A 45 -20.12 33.01 -0.82
CA MET A 45 -19.43 32.15 -1.77
C MET A 45 -18.66 33.05 -2.73
N VAL A 46 -17.36 33.18 -2.49
CA VAL A 46 -16.45 33.86 -3.40
C VAL A 46 -16.59 33.17 -4.75
N PRO A 47 -16.93 33.89 -5.83
CA PRO A 47 -17.03 33.31 -7.16
C PRO A 47 -15.75 32.53 -7.47
N HIS A 48 -15.89 31.26 -7.82
CA HIS A 48 -14.73 30.43 -8.13
C HIS A 48 -13.95 31.10 -9.28
N PRO A 49 -12.61 31.23 -9.21
CA PRO A 49 -11.82 31.94 -10.22
C PRO A 49 -11.99 31.43 -11.66
N LEU A 50 -12.54 30.22 -11.81
CA LEU A 50 -12.82 29.55 -13.10
C LEU A 50 -14.25 29.80 -13.63
N GLY A 51 -15.07 30.63 -12.97
CA GLY A 51 -16.49 30.79 -13.28
C GLY A 51 -17.34 29.64 -12.76
N ASP A 52 -18.53 29.45 -13.35
CA ASP A 52 -19.45 28.37 -12.99
C ASP A 52 -18.82 27.01 -13.33
N ILE A 53 -18.49 26.24 -12.30
CA ILE A 53 -18.04 24.86 -12.45
C ILE A 53 -19.22 24.07 -13.02
N PRO A 54 -19.05 23.30 -14.11
CA PRO A 54 -20.10 22.42 -14.61
C PRO A 54 -20.64 21.53 -13.48
N PRO A 55 -21.94 21.24 -13.44
CA PRO A 55 -22.49 20.35 -12.42
C PRO A 55 -21.76 18.99 -12.45
N ASP A 56 -21.48 18.45 -11.26
CA ASP A 56 -20.79 17.17 -11.11
C ASP A 56 -21.51 16.05 -11.87
N ASP A 57 -20.75 15.20 -12.57
CA ASP A 57 -21.29 14.01 -13.21
C ASP A 57 -21.83 13.05 -12.14
N PRO A 58 -23.14 12.73 -12.11
CA PRO A 58 -23.73 11.83 -11.11
C PRO A 58 -23.04 10.46 -11.05
N ARG A 59 -22.43 10.01 -12.16
CA ARG A 59 -21.64 8.78 -12.20
C ARG A 59 -20.38 8.89 -11.36
N MET A 60 -19.68 10.02 -11.43
CA MET A 60 -18.44 10.25 -10.69
C MET A 60 -18.71 10.51 -9.21
N GLU A 61 -19.83 11.16 -8.88
CA GLU A 61 -20.30 11.28 -7.50
C GLU A 61 -20.57 9.89 -6.89
N ALA A 62 -21.31 9.03 -7.60
CA ALA A 62 -21.57 7.65 -7.16
C ALA A 62 -20.29 6.81 -7.02
N TYR A 63 -19.30 7.02 -7.90
CA TYR A 63 -17.97 6.42 -7.76
C TYR A 63 -17.30 6.86 -6.46
N SER A 64 -17.21 8.18 -6.24
CA SER A 64 -16.55 8.77 -5.07
C SER A 64 -17.23 8.35 -3.77
N HIS A 65 -18.56 8.41 -3.69
CA HIS A 65 -19.30 7.96 -2.51
C HIS A 65 -19.16 6.45 -2.28
N GLY A 66 -19.12 5.67 -3.35
CA GLY A 66 -18.87 4.23 -3.28
C GLY A 66 -17.48 3.88 -2.71
N ASN A 67 -16.48 4.77 -2.82
CA ASN A 67 -15.15 4.54 -2.25
C ASN A 67 -15.20 4.48 -0.71
N TYR A 68 -16.03 5.28 -0.04
CA TYR A 68 -16.14 5.23 1.42
C TYR A 68 -16.67 3.86 1.89
N VAL A 69 -17.72 3.37 1.25
CA VAL A 69 -18.29 2.05 1.53
C VAL A 69 -17.27 0.95 1.26
N LEU A 70 -16.49 1.07 0.19
CA LEU A 70 -15.43 0.11 -0.13
C LEU A 70 -14.31 0.09 0.89
N HIS A 71 -13.88 1.24 1.42
CA HIS A 71 -12.86 1.27 2.47
C HIS A 71 -13.36 0.57 3.74
N VAL A 72 -14.61 0.81 4.14
CA VAL A 72 -15.22 0.10 5.27
C VAL A 72 -15.32 -1.40 4.99
N ALA A 73 -15.76 -1.78 3.79
CA ALA A 73 -15.85 -3.18 3.38
C ALA A 73 -14.45 -3.85 3.34
N ALA A 74 -13.42 -3.16 2.84
CA ALA A 74 -12.04 -3.64 2.82
C ALA A 74 -11.51 -3.88 4.24
N PHE A 75 -11.78 -2.95 5.15
CA PHE A 75 -11.42 -3.09 6.55
C PHE A 75 -12.10 -4.30 7.19
N LEU A 76 -13.42 -4.44 7.02
CA LEU A 76 -14.18 -5.58 7.56
C LEU A 76 -13.73 -6.91 6.95
N TRP A 77 -13.47 -6.95 5.64
CA TRP A 77 -12.95 -8.11 4.94
C TRP A 77 -11.58 -8.53 5.50
N THR A 78 -10.68 -7.56 5.67
CA THR A 78 -9.35 -7.79 6.25
C THR A 78 -9.45 -8.28 7.70
N ALA A 79 -10.29 -7.63 8.52
CA ALA A 79 -10.54 -8.04 9.89
C ALA A 79 -11.13 -9.46 9.97
N ALA A 80 -12.04 -9.82 9.05
CA ALA A 80 -12.62 -11.16 8.97
C ALA A 80 -11.56 -12.20 8.59
N ILE A 81 -10.68 -11.92 7.63
CA ILE A 81 -9.57 -12.81 7.26
C ILE A 81 -8.63 -13.03 8.46
N LEU A 82 -8.20 -11.94 9.11
CA LEU A 82 -7.32 -12.03 10.28
C LEU A 82 -7.99 -12.77 11.43
N GLY A 83 -9.25 -12.47 11.69
CA GLY A 83 -10.08 -13.19 12.67
C GLY A 83 -10.15 -14.68 12.34
N LEU A 84 -10.44 -15.04 11.09
CA LEU A 84 -10.47 -16.42 10.64
C LEU A 84 -9.12 -17.12 10.87
N ILE A 85 -7.99 -16.50 10.48
CA ILE A 85 -6.65 -17.07 10.68
C ILE A 85 -6.35 -17.31 12.17
N VAL A 86 -6.73 -16.37 13.03
CA VAL A 86 -6.48 -16.45 14.48
C VAL A 86 -7.40 -17.48 15.16
N PHE A 87 -8.70 -17.44 14.89
CA PHE A 87 -9.70 -18.25 15.60
C PHE A 87 -9.82 -19.68 15.05
N SER A 88 -9.51 -19.92 13.77
CA SER A 88 -9.54 -21.27 13.18
C SER A 88 -8.37 -22.16 13.60
N GLY A 89 -7.31 -21.58 14.18
CA GLY A 89 -6.05 -22.29 14.41
C GLY A 89 -5.25 -22.55 13.14
N PHE A 90 -5.64 -21.99 11.99
CA PHE A 90 -4.94 -22.13 10.71
C PHE A 90 -3.45 -21.77 10.80
N GLY A 91 -3.12 -20.72 11.58
CA GLY A 91 -1.74 -20.35 11.84
C GLY A 91 -0.92 -21.46 12.53
N ALA A 92 -1.54 -22.23 13.43
CA ALA A 92 -0.89 -23.37 14.08
C ALA A 92 -0.72 -24.55 13.11
N THR A 93 -1.69 -24.77 12.21
CA THR A 93 -1.59 -25.76 11.14
C THR A 93 -0.43 -25.46 10.20
N LEU A 94 -0.29 -24.21 9.75
CA LEU A 94 0.84 -23.77 8.93
C LEU A 94 2.17 -23.95 9.66
N GLN A 95 2.24 -23.59 10.93
CA GLN A 95 3.45 -23.78 11.73
C GLN A 95 3.81 -25.27 11.85
N ALA A 96 2.85 -26.13 12.18
CA ALA A 96 3.07 -27.57 12.28
C ALA A 96 3.51 -28.18 10.94
N TRP A 97 3.01 -27.66 9.81
CA TRP A 97 3.44 -28.06 8.48
C TRP A 97 4.91 -27.68 8.25
N VAL A 98 5.29 -26.42 8.51
CA VAL A 98 6.68 -25.94 8.36
C VAL A 98 7.66 -26.71 9.24
N GLU A 99 7.25 -27.06 10.46
CA GLU A 99 8.08 -27.82 11.41
C GLU A 99 8.41 -29.24 10.91
N ARG A 100 7.64 -29.79 9.96
CA ARG A 100 7.95 -31.07 9.31
C ARG A 100 9.09 -30.96 8.29
N PHE A 101 9.29 -29.79 7.68
CA PHE A 101 10.27 -29.60 6.60
C PHE A 101 11.65 -29.15 7.10
N THR A 102 11.71 -28.39 8.19
CA THR A 102 12.98 -27.83 8.65
C THR A 102 13.09 -27.72 10.16
N ARG A 103 14.30 -27.92 10.67
CA ARG A 103 14.67 -27.67 12.07
C ARG A 103 15.34 -26.32 12.29
N SER A 104 15.81 -25.65 11.23
CA SER A 104 16.49 -24.35 11.35
C SER A 104 15.51 -23.25 11.75
N PRO A 105 15.79 -22.48 12.82
CA PRO A 105 14.88 -21.44 13.31
C PRO A 105 14.67 -20.31 12.28
N ASN A 106 15.68 -19.99 11.48
CA ASN A 106 15.58 -18.96 10.44
C ASN A 106 14.72 -19.45 9.28
N LEU A 107 14.93 -20.69 8.82
CA LEU A 107 14.17 -21.25 7.71
C LEU A 107 12.71 -21.49 8.09
N LYS A 108 12.42 -21.83 9.34
CA LYS A 108 11.04 -21.90 9.86
C LYS A 108 10.32 -20.56 9.71
N VAL A 109 10.96 -19.48 10.15
CA VAL A 109 10.39 -18.13 10.05
C VAL A 109 10.19 -17.76 8.58
N ALA A 110 11.18 -17.98 7.71
CA ALA A 110 11.08 -17.67 6.30
C ALA A 110 9.90 -18.40 5.62
N LEU A 111 9.84 -19.73 5.76
CA LEU A 111 8.79 -20.54 5.14
C LEU A 111 7.40 -20.20 5.69
N TYR A 112 7.29 -20.01 7.01
CA TYR A 112 6.04 -19.60 7.63
C TYR A 112 5.56 -18.25 7.07
N THR A 113 6.46 -17.27 6.95
CA THR A 113 6.15 -15.96 6.38
C THR A 113 5.70 -16.07 4.92
N VAL A 114 6.39 -16.87 4.09
CA VAL A 114 5.99 -17.09 2.69
C VAL A 114 4.58 -17.70 2.59
N LEU A 115 4.31 -18.75 3.37
CA LEU A 115 2.99 -19.39 3.37
C LEU A 115 1.89 -18.45 3.85
N LEU A 116 2.17 -17.64 4.86
CA LEU A 116 1.23 -16.66 5.36
C LEU A 116 0.93 -15.57 4.32
N ILE A 117 1.97 -15.03 3.65
CA ILE A 117 1.80 -14.08 2.54
C ILE A 117 0.92 -14.68 1.45
N PHE A 118 1.21 -15.90 1.03
CA PHE A 118 0.44 -16.58 -0.01
C PHE A 118 -1.01 -16.80 0.41
N ALA A 119 -1.26 -17.28 1.63
CA ALA A 119 -2.60 -17.48 2.16
C ALA A 119 -3.38 -16.16 2.25
N SER A 120 -2.75 -15.09 2.72
CA SER A 120 -3.33 -13.75 2.77
C SER A 120 -3.64 -13.21 1.37
N PHE A 121 -2.75 -13.42 0.40
CA PHE A 121 -2.97 -13.03 -0.99
C PHE A 121 -4.23 -13.72 -1.56
N VAL A 122 -4.33 -15.04 -1.41
CA VAL A 122 -5.49 -15.81 -1.89
C VAL A 122 -6.78 -15.36 -1.20
N ALA A 123 -6.74 -15.11 0.10
CA ALA A 123 -7.91 -14.65 0.85
C ALA A 123 -8.35 -13.22 0.45
N ALA A 124 -7.40 -12.34 0.13
CA ALA A 124 -7.68 -10.97 -0.31
C ALA A 124 -8.10 -10.90 -1.80
N LEU A 125 -7.75 -11.91 -2.60
CA LEU A 125 -7.91 -11.90 -4.05
C LEU A 125 -9.35 -11.59 -4.53
N PRO A 126 -10.42 -12.17 -3.97
CA PRO A 126 -11.79 -11.87 -4.43
C PRO A 126 -12.15 -10.38 -4.27
N PHE A 127 -11.76 -9.78 -3.13
CA PHE A 127 -11.99 -8.37 -2.88
C PHE A 127 -11.16 -7.50 -3.83
N ASN A 128 -9.87 -7.82 -4.00
CA ASN A 128 -8.97 -7.09 -4.90
C ASN A 128 -9.42 -7.14 -6.37
N VAL A 129 -9.92 -8.30 -6.84
CA VAL A 129 -10.50 -8.42 -8.19
C VAL A 129 -11.70 -7.50 -8.33
N TYR A 130 -12.58 -7.46 -7.34
CA TYR A 130 -13.76 -6.61 -7.39
C TYR A 130 -13.39 -5.12 -7.37
N SER A 131 -12.62 -4.68 -6.37
CA SER A 131 -12.28 -3.28 -6.17
C SER A 131 -11.32 -2.74 -7.22
N GLY A 132 -10.26 -3.49 -7.55
CA GLY A 132 -9.16 -3.05 -8.40
C GLY A 132 -9.32 -3.36 -9.89
N PHE A 133 -10.24 -4.26 -10.28
CA PHE A 133 -10.48 -4.56 -11.69
C PHE A 133 -11.95 -4.37 -12.09
N VAL A 134 -12.88 -5.14 -11.52
CA VAL A 134 -14.29 -5.16 -11.97
C VAL A 134 -14.92 -3.77 -11.86
N ARG A 135 -14.75 -3.11 -10.70
CA ARG A 135 -15.31 -1.79 -10.47
C ARG A 135 -14.62 -0.72 -11.32
N GLU A 136 -13.30 -0.68 -11.35
CA GLU A 136 -12.56 0.28 -12.18
C GLU A 136 -12.92 0.15 -13.67
N ARG A 137 -13.08 -1.08 -14.17
CA ARG A 137 -13.58 -1.35 -15.53
C ARG A 137 -14.99 -0.82 -15.75
N ARG A 138 -15.90 -0.99 -14.77
CA ARG A 138 -17.29 -0.48 -14.83
C ARG A 138 -17.36 1.04 -14.92
N TYR A 139 -16.44 1.73 -14.25
CA TYR A 139 -16.35 3.20 -14.30
C TYR A 139 -15.50 3.73 -15.46
N GLY A 140 -14.88 2.86 -16.26
CA GLY A 140 -14.07 3.25 -17.41
C GLY A 140 -12.67 3.72 -17.03
N PHE A 141 -12.21 3.40 -15.82
CA PHE A 141 -10.90 3.77 -15.31
C PHE A 141 -9.81 2.75 -15.58
N ALA A 142 -10.15 1.46 -15.72
CA ALA A 142 -9.18 0.42 -16.02
C ALA A 142 -9.08 0.18 -17.54
N ASN A 143 -7.88 0.29 -18.09
CA ASN A 143 -7.60 0.06 -19.51
C ASN A 143 -6.97 -1.31 -19.78
N GLN A 144 -6.34 -1.90 -18.77
CA GLN A 144 -5.70 -3.20 -18.86
C GLN A 144 -6.67 -4.38 -18.96
N THR A 145 -6.20 -5.50 -19.54
CA THR A 145 -6.93 -6.78 -19.53
C THR A 145 -6.89 -7.43 -18.15
N PHE A 146 -7.77 -8.41 -17.90
CA PHE A 146 -7.73 -9.17 -16.64
C PHE A 146 -6.43 -9.96 -16.49
N ALA A 147 -5.87 -10.47 -17.60
CA ALA A 147 -4.61 -11.21 -17.60
C ALA A 147 -3.44 -10.31 -17.21
N ASP A 148 -3.38 -9.08 -17.77
CA ASP A 148 -2.34 -8.11 -17.42
C ASP A 148 -2.45 -7.67 -15.95
N TRP A 149 -3.67 -7.37 -15.49
CA TRP A 149 -3.93 -7.03 -14.09
C TRP A 149 -3.49 -8.16 -13.15
N MET A 150 -3.83 -9.41 -13.47
CA MET A 150 -3.42 -10.57 -12.65
C MET A 150 -1.91 -10.82 -12.72
N GLY A 151 -1.27 -10.50 -13.86
CA GLY A 151 0.18 -10.49 -14.00
C GLY A 151 0.83 -9.51 -13.05
N ASP A 152 0.31 -8.29 -12.96
CA ASP A 152 0.79 -7.27 -12.02
C ASP A 152 0.56 -7.70 -10.55
N GLN A 153 -0.59 -8.32 -10.23
CA GLN A 153 -0.80 -8.94 -8.90
C GLN A 153 0.24 -10.03 -8.58
N GLY A 154 0.60 -10.85 -9.57
CA GLY A 154 1.62 -11.89 -9.43
C GLY A 154 3.02 -11.32 -9.19
N LYS A 155 3.40 -10.26 -9.91
CA LYS A 155 4.68 -9.55 -9.69
C LYS A 155 4.74 -8.97 -8.28
N ALA A 156 3.66 -8.32 -7.83
CA ALA A 156 3.59 -7.77 -6.47
C ALA A 156 3.73 -8.87 -5.40
N LEU A 157 3.08 -10.02 -5.61
CA LEU A 157 3.22 -11.19 -4.73
C LEU A 157 4.67 -11.71 -4.71
N LEU A 158 5.33 -11.79 -5.86
CA LEU A 158 6.72 -12.24 -5.95
C LEU A 158 7.66 -11.31 -5.18
N VAL A 159 7.52 -9.99 -5.37
CA VAL A 159 8.27 -8.99 -4.61
C VAL A 159 8.06 -9.18 -3.10
N ALA A 160 6.81 -9.36 -2.66
CA ALA A 160 6.49 -9.59 -1.26
C ALA A 160 7.13 -10.87 -0.70
N ILE A 161 7.06 -11.99 -1.44
CA ILE A 161 7.64 -13.29 -1.04
C ILE A 161 9.17 -13.25 -1.00
N VAL A 162 9.84 -12.39 -1.80
CA VAL A 162 11.30 -12.25 -1.75
C VAL A 162 11.72 -11.32 -0.61
N LEU A 163 11.13 -10.14 -0.49
CA LEU A 163 11.61 -9.11 0.44
C LEU A 163 11.16 -9.35 1.89
N GLN A 164 9.89 -9.66 2.12
CA GLN A 164 9.34 -9.69 3.49
C GLN A 164 9.96 -10.79 4.35
N PRO A 165 10.15 -12.05 3.88
CA PRO A 165 10.76 -13.08 4.70
C PRO A 165 12.18 -12.72 5.15
N ILE A 166 12.97 -12.02 4.33
CA ILE A 166 14.32 -11.59 4.68
C ILE A 166 14.26 -10.68 5.92
N VAL A 167 13.43 -9.63 5.87
CA VAL A 167 13.27 -8.68 6.97
C VAL A 167 12.75 -9.36 8.23
N ILE A 168 11.74 -10.22 8.09
CA ILE A 168 11.14 -10.91 9.23
C ILE A 168 12.11 -11.91 9.86
N VAL A 169 12.93 -12.60 9.06
CA VAL A 169 13.99 -13.48 9.60
C VAL A 169 15.02 -12.70 10.39
N VAL A 170 15.50 -11.56 9.86
CA VAL A 170 16.47 -10.69 10.56
C VAL A 170 15.87 -10.15 11.85
N LEU A 171 14.63 -9.68 11.82
CA LEU A 171 13.91 -9.21 13.01
C LEU A 171 13.79 -10.30 14.07
N TYR A 172 13.35 -11.50 13.68
CA TYR A 172 13.22 -12.63 14.62
C TYR A 172 14.58 -13.11 15.13
N ALA A 173 15.65 -12.98 14.34
CA ALA A 173 17.00 -13.25 14.80
C ALA A 173 17.45 -12.22 15.86
N ALA A 174 17.16 -10.94 15.67
CA ALA A 174 17.41 -9.89 16.66
C ALA A 174 16.60 -10.13 17.96
N ILE A 175 15.34 -10.55 17.85
CA ILE A 175 14.50 -10.94 18.99
C ILE A 175 15.14 -12.08 19.79
N ARG A 176 15.59 -13.14 19.11
CA ARG A 176 16.25 -14.29 19.76
C ARG A 176 17.56 -13.90 20.44
N ARG A 177 18.35 -13.00 19.83
CA ARG A 177 19.70 -12.66 20.30
C ARG A 177 19.72 -11.58 21.39
N MET A 178 18.84 -10.58 21.29
CA MET A 178 18.90 -9.38 22.14
C MET A 178 17.87 -9.37 23.27
N GLY A 179 16.96 -10.36 23.32
CA GLY A 179 15.95 -10.47 24.36
C GLY A 179 15.19 -9.16 24.53
N ARG A 180 15.08 -8.62 25.74
CA ARG A 180 14.33 -7.37 26.04
C ARG A 180 14.79 -6.12 25.26
N ARG A 181 16.01 -6.10 24.70
CA ARG A 181 16.54 -4.96 23.93
C ARG A 181 16.30 -5.06 22.42
N TRP A 182 15.59 -6.08 21.96
CA TRP A 182 15.34 -6.33 20.52
C TRP A 182 14.70 -5.14 19.81
N TRP A 183 13.87 -4.36 20.49
CA TRP A 183 13.14 -3.24 19.91
C TRP A 183 14.08 -2.17 19.36
N MET A 184 15.25 -1.94 19.96
CA MET A 184 16.22 -0.96 19.44
C MET A 184 16.75 -1.41 18.07
N ALA A 185 17.15 -2.68 17.96
CA ALA A 185 17.61 -3.26 16.70
C ALA A 185 16.48 -3.40 15.70
N GLY A 186 15.26 -3.73 16.15
CA GLY A 186 14.07 -3.80 15.31
C GLY A 186 13.68 -2.44 14.72
N SER A 187 13.70 -1.38 15.53
CA SER A 187 13.45 0.00 15.07
C SER A 187 14.54 0.47 14.11
N CYS A 188 15.81 0.20 14.42
CA CYS A 188 16.91 0.52 13.51
C CYS A 188 16.78 -0.22 12.17
N LEU A 189 16.49 -1.52 12.21
CA LEU A 189 16.24 -2.34 11.03
C LEU A 189 15.05 -1.81 10.22
N ALA A 190 13.94 -1.45 10.88
CA ALA A 190 12.76 -0.91 10.22
C ALA A 190 13.06 0.44 9.54
N MET A 191 13.80 1.33 10.21
CA MET A 191 14.23 2.62 9.65
C MET A 191 15.13 2.41 8.41
N LEU A 192 16.15 1.56 8.54
CA LEU A 192 17.06 1.25 7.43
C LEU A 192 16.31 0.60 6.26
N PHE A 193 15.38 -0.31 6.56
CA PHE A 193 14.56 -0.95 5.54
C PHE A 193 13.63 0.06 4.85
N ALA A 194 13.02 0.99 5.58
CA ALA A 194 12.18 2.03 5.00
C ALA A 194 12.98 2.93 4.05
N VAL A 195 14.15 3.42 4.48
CA VAL A 195 15.06 4.21 3.62
C VAL A 195 15.49 3.40 2.39
N PHE A 196 15.83 2.13 2.58
CA PHE A 196 16.19 1.23 1.49
C PHE A 196 15.04 1.09 0.46
N ILE A 197 13.80 0.87 0.91
CA ILE A 197 12.66 0.76 0.01
C ILE A 197 12.38 2.07 -0.70
N ILE A 198 12.41 3.22 -0.01
CA ILE A 198 12.21 4.54 -0.65
C ILE A 198 13.23 4.78 -1.77
N ALA A 199 14.48 4.35 -1.60
CA ALA A 199 15.51 4.50 -2.63
C ALA A 199 15.40 3.46 -3.76
N VAL A 200 15.01 2.22 -3.44
CA VAL A 200 15.00 1.10 -4.39
C VAL A 200 13.71 1.02 -5.19
N GLU A 201 12.58 1.43 -4.60
CA GLU A 201 11.25 1.32 -5.21
C GLU A 201 11.16 1.98 -6.60
N PRO A 202 11.48 3.27 -6.78
CA PRO A 202 11.31 3.93 -8.08
C PRO A 202 12.28 3.41 -9.15
N VAL A 203 13.44 2.87 -8.75
CA VAL A 203 14.50 2.45 -9.66
C VAL A 203 14.39 0.97 -10.06
N PHE A 204 13.92 0.11 -9.16
CA PHE A 204 13.94 -1.34 -9.37
C PHE A 204 12.56 -1.99 -9.27
N ILE A 205 11.63 -1.43 -8.49
CA ILE A 205 10.30 -2.03 -8.28
C ILE A 205 9.29 -1.44 -9.24
N ALA A 206 9.17 -0.12 -9.32
CA ALA A 206 8.24 0.55 -10.23
C ALA A 206 8.44 0.14 -11.70
N PRO A 207 9.68 -0.02 -12.22
CA PRO A 207 9.89 -0.48 -13.59
C PRO A 207 9.42 -1.91 -13.90
N LEU A 208 9.12 -2.73 -12.89
CA LEU A 208 8.51 -4.05 -13.09
C LEU A 208 7.04 -3.95 -13.57
N PHE A 209 6.39 -2.83 -13.27
CA PHE A 209 4.99 -2.59 -13.55
C PHE A 209 4.78 -1.63 -14.73
N ASN A 210 5.67 -0.64 -14.88
CA ASN A 210 5.54 0.43 -15.86
C ASN A 210 6.84 0.73 -16.58
N THR A 211 6.73 1.25 -17.80
CA THR A 211 7.88 1.68 -18.60
C THR A 211 8.14 3.16 -18.34
N PHE A 212 9.38 3.49 -18.00
CA PHE A 212 9.86 4.85 -17.80
C PHE A 212 10.75 5.23 -18.99
N GLU A 213 10.38 6.29 -19.71
CA GLU A 213 11.15 6.80 -20.84
C GLU A 213 11.44 8.30 -20.63
N PRO A 214 12.54 8.85 -21.15
CA PRO A 214 12.73 10.30 -21.15
C PRO A 214 11.54 11.01 -21.81
N LEU A 215 11.18 12.18 -21.29
CA LEU A 215 10.08 12.99 -21.83
C LEU A 215 10.36 13.32 -23.30
N LYS A 216 9.47 12.86 -24.19
CA LYS A 216 9.65 12.96 -25.65
C LYS A 216 9.51 14.39 -26.15
N ASP A 217 8.69 15.21 -25.50
CA ASP A 217 8.55 16.63 -25.83
C ASP A 217 9.75 17.42 -25.32
N ALA A 218 10.64 17.77 -26.25
CA ALA A 218 11.87 18.50 -25.94
C ALA A 218 11.63 19.93 -25.44
N ARG A 219 10.53 20.58 -25.85
CA ARG A 219 10.20 21.94 -25.38
C ARG A 219 9.70 21.88 -23.95
N LEU A 220 8.71 21.03 -23.68
CA LEU A 220 8.18 20.84 -22.33
C LEU A 220 9.27 20.37 -21.35
N ARG A 221 10.14 19.45 -21.78
CA ARG A 221 11.31 19.02 -20.98
C ARG A 221 12.20 20.21 -20.61
N SER A 222 12.49 21.09 -21.57
CA SER A 222 13.34 22.27 -21.33
C SER A 222 12.68 23.27 -20.39
N ASP A 223 11.38 23.51 -20.54
CA ASP A 223 10.62 24.42 -19.70
C ASP A 223 10.55 23.93 -18.24
N ILE A 224 10.32 22.62 -18.04
CA ILE A 224 10.34 22.00 -16.70
C ILE A 224 11.73 22.11 -16.05
N LEU A 225 12.80 21.80 -16.80
CA LEU A 225 14.17 21.91 -16.28
C LEU A 225 14.56 23.36 -15.96
N ALA A 226 14.11 24.31 -16.78
CA ALA A 226 14.33 25.74 -16.52
C ALA A 226 13.62 26.19 -15.24
N LEU A 227 12.36 25.78 -15.04
CA LEU A 227 11.62 26.06 -13.82
C LEU A 227 12.28 25.42 -12.59
N ALA A 228 12.69 24.15 -12.68
CA ALA A 228 13.40 23.47 -11.61
C ALA A 228 14.72 24.19 -11.25
N GLY A 229 15.46 24.67 -12.26
CA GLY A 229 16.68 25.45 -12.06
C GLY A 229 16.44 26.80 -11.38
N GLN A 230 15.34 27.49 -11.71
CA GLN A 230 14.95 28.76 -11.05
C GLN A 230 14.67 28.55 -9.55
N GLU A 231 14.06 27.42 -9.19
CA GLU A 231 13.73 27.06 -7.81
C GLU A 231 14.89 26.33 -7.08
N GLY A 232 16.06 26.20 -7.71
CA GLY A 232 17.23 25.55 -7.11
C GLY A 232 17.11 24.04 -6.95
N ILE A 233 16.20 23.39 -7.68
CA ILE A 233 16.01 21.93 -7.68
C ILE A 233 17.02 21.31 -8.65
N PRO A 234 17.93 20.43 -8.18
CA PRO A 234 18.94 19.80 -9.03
C PRO A 234 18.34 18.67 -9.87
N ALA A 235 17.60 19.03 -10.94
CA ALA A 235 17.04 18.09 -11.91
C ALA A 235 17.86 18.07 -13.20
N ASN A 236 18.27 16.88 -13.64
CA ASN A 236 19.03 16.69 -14.88
C ASN A 236 18.19 16.08 -16.02
N GLU A 237 17.15 15.34 -15.67
CA GLU A 237 16.29 14.62 -16.61
C GLU A 237 14.84 14.67 -16.14
N VAL A 238 13.93 14.58 -17.11
CA VAL A 238 12.49 14.46 -16.87
C VAL A 238 12.02 13.21 -17.60
N TYR A 239 11.32 12.33 -16.89
CA TYR A 239 10.80 11.07 -17.41
C TYR A 239 9.28 11.14 -17.56
N GLN A 240 8.75 10.40 -18.52
CA GLN A 240 7.33 10.12 -18.70
C GLN A 240 7.05 8.63 -18.47
N VAL A 241 5.86 8.32 -17.97
CA VAL A 241 5.40 6.95 -17.70
C VAL A 241 4.14 6.69 -18.51
N ASP A 242 4.07 5.54 -19.20
CA ASP A 242 2.83 5.10 -19.85
C ASP A 242 1.88 4.41 -18.85
N ALA A 243 1.34 5.22 -17.94
CA ALA A 243 0.32 4.76 -16.99
C ALA A 243 -1.04 4.50 -17.68
N SER A 244 -1.24 5.05 -18.88
CA SER A 244 -2.47 4.91 -19.67
C SER A 244 -2.79 3.46 -20.01
N ARG A 245 -1.75 2.62 -20.13
CA ARG A 245 -1.88 1.16 -20.28
C ARG A 245 -2.69 0.53 -19.15
N GLN A 246 -2.51 0.99 -17.92
CA GLN A 246 -3.17 0.43 -16.74
C GLN A 246 -4.49 1.16 -16.46
N SER A 247 -4.48 2.49 -16.47
CA SER A 247 -5.60 3.30 -16.04
C SER A 247 -5.71 4.65 -16.75
N SER A 248 -6.92 5.21 -16.80
CA SER A 248 -7.20 6.59 -17.24
C SER A 248 -7.16 7.62 -16.09
N HIS A 249 -6.77 7.21 -14.87
CA HIS A 249 -6.47 8.15 -13.79
C HIS A 249 -5.21 8.95 -14.13
N ASN A 250 -5.26 10.27 -13.95
CA ASN A 250 -4.10 11.15 -14.10
C ASN A 250 -3.42 11.39 -12.75
N ASN A 251 -2.11 11.20 -12.71
CA ASN A 251 -1.23 11.56 -11.60
C ASN A 251 0.09 12.09 -12.19
N ALA A 252 0.79 12.96 -11.46
CA ALA A 252 2.03 13.59 -11.90
C ALA A 252 3.09 13.54 -10.80
#